data_AF-Q1ZN55-F1
#
_entry.id   AF-Q1ZN55-F1
#
_cell.length_a   1.000
_cell.length_b   1.000
_cell.length_c   1.000
_cell.angle_alpha   90.00
_cell.angle_beta   90.00
_cell.angle_gamma   90.00
#
_symmetry.space_group_name_H-M   'P 1'
#
loop_
_entity.id
_entity.type
_entity.pdbx_description
1 polymer ?
#
loop_
_entity_poly.entity_id
_entity_poly.type
_entity_poly.pdbx_seq_one_letter_code
_entity_poly.pdbx_strand_id
1 'polypeptide(L)' 'MKYLNNGIESDHSPIKKLIMTTSGFKVQKRAWDTIQGFESVRMLNKGQFGFWLRHDERQTLVRERSAFIHRLFNIDIIF' A
#
# COMPACT_ATOMS: atom_id res chain seq x y z
N MET A 1 17.26 25.17 11.03
CA MET A 1 16.43 23.96 11.32
C MET A 1 15.14 23.85 10.48
N LYS A 2 14.91 24.62 9.40
CA LYS A 2 13.66 24.51 8.60
C LYS A 2 13.70 23.49 7.46
N TYR A 3 14.90 23.03 7.06
CA TYR A 3 15.13 22.22 5.86
C TYR A 3 14.92 20.72 6.09
N LEU A 4 15.12 20.21 7.31
CA LEU A 4 14.88 18.80 7.64
C LEU A 4 13.39 18.46 7.71
N ASN A 5 12.55 19.41 8.13
CA ASN A 5 11.10 19.24 8.11
C ASN A 5 10.56 19.08 6.69
N ASN A 6 11.12 19.77 5.69
CA ASN A 6 10.61 19.67 4.32
C ASN A 6 10.76 18.27 3.70
N GLY A 7 11.80 17.50 4.09
CA GLY A 7 11.99 16.13 3.60
C GLY A 7 10.93 15.18 4.14
N ILE A 8 10.77 15.16 5.47
CA ILE A 8 9.71 14.41 6.15
C ILE A 8 8.34 14.87 5.64
N GLU A 9 8.18 16.18 5.43
CA GLU A 9 6.92 16.76 4.99
C GLU A 9 6.56 16.31 3.55
N SER A 10 7.58 16.24 2.69
CA SER A 10 7.43 15.78 1.30
C SER A 10 7.05 14.30 1.24
N ASP A 11 7.64 13.45 2.07
CA ASP A 11 7.43 12.00 2.04
C ASP A 11 5.98 11.61 2.36
N HIS A 12 5.37 12.28 3.33
CA HIS A 12 3.99 12.00 3.75
C HIS A 12 2.92 12.86 3.05
N SER A 13 3.32 13.87 2.25
CA SER A 13 2.40 14.78 1.55
C SER A 13 1.37 14.04 0.65
N PRO A 14 1.76 12.98 -0.10
CA PRO A 14 0.81 12.20 -0.90
C PRO A 14 -0.27 11.52 -0.06
N ILE A 15 0.09 10.96 1.10
CA ILE A 15 -0.85 10.28 2.00
C ILE A 15 -1.80 11.31 2.64
N LYS A 16 -1.27 12.45 3.11
CA LYS A 16 -2.09 13.56 3.62
C LYS A 16 -3.13 14.02 2.59
N LYS A 17 -2.73 14.17 1.32
CA LYS A 17 -3.64 14.56 0.24
C LYS A 17 -4.77 13.55 0.04
N LEU A 18 -4.46 12.25 0.03
CA LEU A 18 -5.46 11.18 -0.10
C LEU A 18 -6.44 11.13 1.08
N ILE A 19 -5.94 11.32 2.30
CA ILE A 19 -6.79 11.40 3.50
C ILE A 19 -7.74 12.60 3.40
N MET A 20 -7.23 13.76 2.97
CA MET A 20 -8.02 14.97 2.79
C MET A 20 -9.11 14.80 1.73
N THR A 21 -8.79 14.18 0.58
CA THR A 21 -9.78 13.90 -0.48
C THR A 21 -10.82 12.86 -0.08
N THR A 22 -10.48 11.95 0.84
CA THR A 22 -11.38 10.88 1.32
C THR A 22 -12.26 11.33 2.50
N SER A 23 -12.24 12.62 2.86
CA SER A 23 -12.92 13.19 4.04
C SER A 23 -12.42 12.62 5.38
N GLY A 24 -11.18 12.13 5.44
CA GLY A 24 -10.57 11.60 6.65
C GLY A 24 -10.96 10.15 6.98
N PHE A 25 -10.62 9.71 8.19
CA PHE A 25 -10.94 8.37 8.69
C PHE A 25 -12.27 8.40 9.46
N LYS A 26 -13.28 7.69 8.96
CA LYS A 26 -14.59 7.58 9.66
C LYS A 26 -14.50 6.77 10.96
N VAL A 27 -13.53 5.86 11.07
CA VAL A 27 -13.32 5.00 12.23
C VAL A 27 -11.81 4.93 12.52
N GLN A 28 -11.40 5.37 13.71
CA GLN A 28 -9.98 5.42 14.10
C GLN A 28 -9.31 4.03 14.03
N LYS A 29 -10.03 2.98 14.46
CA LYS A 29 -9.52 1.59 14.43
C LYS A 29 -9.14 1.10 13.02
N ARG A 30 -9.75 1.68 11.96
CA ARG A 30 -9.47 1.31 10.55
C ARG A 30 -8.52 2.29 9.85
N ALA A 31 -8.06 3.33 10.56
CA ALA A 31 -7.17 4.33 9.98
C ALA A 31 -5.84 3.70 9.54
N TRP A 32 -5.31 2.78 10.36
CA TRP A 32 -4.08 2.05 10.05
C TRP A 32 -4.22 1.22 8.78
N ASP A 33 -5.26 0.39 8.68
CA ASP A 33 -5.52 -0.45 7.50
C ASP A 33 -5.70 0.41 6.23
N THR A 34 -6.34 1.57 6.36
CA THR A 34 -6.54 2.50 5.25
C THR A 34 -5.21 3.11 4.78
N ILE A 35 -4.34 3.53 5.72
CA ILE A 35 -3.00 4.05 5.40
C ILE A 35 -2.18 2.97 4.70
N GLN A 36 -2.17 1.75 5.23
CA GLN A 36 -1.48 0.60 4.64
C GLN A 36 -2.02 0.27 3.24
N GLY A 37 -3.33 0.35 3.02
CA GLY A 37 -3.95 0.20 1.71
C GLY A 37 -3.50 1.27 0.71
N PHE A 38 -3.43 2.54 1.12
CA PHE A 38 -2.93 3.63 0.26
C PHE A 38 -1.47 3.44 -0.13
N GLU A 39 -0.62 3.01 0.79
CA GLU A 39 0.78 2.69 0.48
C GLU A 39 0.88 1.51 -0.48
N SER A 40 0.16 0.42 -0.21
CA SER A 40 0.13 -0.77 -1.06
C SER A 40 -0.25 -0.46 -2.50
N VAL A 41 -1.33 0.30 -2.71
CA VAL A 41 -1.75 0.75 -4.04
C VAL A 41 -0.70 1.65 -4.70
N ARG A 42 -0.05 2.53 -3.94
CA ARG A 42 1.02 3.38 -4.46
C ARG A 42 2.24 2.58 -4.89
N MET A 43 2.63 1.55 -4.14
CA MET A 43 3.73 0.65 -4.49
C MET A 43 3.43 -0.13 -5.78
N LEU A 44 2.18 -0.59 -5.94
CA LEU A 44 1.69 -1.23 -7.16
C LEU A 44 1.75 -0.28 -8.36
N ASN A 45 1.22 0.94 -8.23
CA ASN A 45 1.22 1.95 -9.29
C ASN A 45 2.64 2.38 -9.71
N LYS A 46 3.60 2.36 -8.78
CA LYS A 46 5.02 2.62 -9.06
C LYS A 46 5.74 1.44 -9.74
N GLY A 47 5.08 0.30 -9.90
CA GLY A 47 5.70 -0.90 -10.46
C GLY A 47 6.80 -1.48 -9.57
N GLN A 48 6.78 -1.21 -8.25
CA GLN A 48 7.79 -1.72 -7.32
C GLN A 48 7.79 -3.25 -7.26
N PHE A 49 6.65 -3.88 -7.55
CA PHE A 49 6.52 -5.33 -7.68
C PHE A 49 6.86 -5.85 -9.08
N GLY A 50 7.38 -5.01 -9.97
CA GLY A 50 7.71 -5.37 -11.35
C GLY A 50 8.80 -6.42 -11.47
N PHE A 51 9.75 -6.49 -10.52
CA PHE A 51 10.74 -7.59 -10.50
C PHE A 51 10.06 -8.94 -10.25
N TRP A 52 9.04 -8.96 -9.39
CA TRP A 52 8.29 -10.15 -9.01
C TRP A 52 7.31 -10.60 -10.10
N LEU A 53 6.66 -9.66 -10.79
CA LEU A 53 5.78 -9.95 -11.93
C LEU A 53 6.52 -10.48 -13.17
N ARG A 54 7.83 -10.19 -13.31
CA ARG A 54 8.62 -10.53 -14.50
C ARG A 54 9.34 -11.89 -14.42
N HIS A 55 9.62 -12.39 -13.22
CA HIS A 55 10.26 -13.69 -13.01
C HIS A 55 9.25 -14.85 -12.91
N ASP A 56 8.19 -14.81 -13.70
CA ASP A 56 7.17 -15.85 -13.73
C ASP A 56 7.74 -17.10 -14.44
N GLU A 57 8.37 -17.99 -13.67
CA GLU A 57 8.43 -19.40 -14.08
C GLU A 57 6.98 -19.86 -14.25
N ARG A 58 6.66 -20.64 -15.29
CA ARG A 58 5.27 -21.01 -15.66
C ARG A 58 4.45 -21.72 -14.55
N GLN A 59 5.05 -21.95 -13.38
CA GLN A 59 4.50 -22.66 -12.23
C GLN A 59 4.33 -21.80 -10.96
N THR A 60 4.64 -20.50 -10.94
CA THR A 60 4.27 -19.62 -9.82
C THR A 60 2.75 -19.57 -9.73
N LEU A 61 2.22 -20.46 -8.87
CA LEU A 61 0.81 -20.80 -8.78
C LEU A 61 0.02 -19.52 -8.52
N VAL A 62 -1.11 -19.35 -9.19
CA VAL A 62 -2.13 -18.33 -8.89
C VAL A 62 -2.38 -18.22 -7.37
N ARG A 63 -2.19 -19.32 -6.63
CA ARG A 63 -2.18 -19.39 -5.16
C ARG A 63 -1.16 -18.46 -4.49
N GLU A 64 0.09 -18.42 -4.92
CA GLU A 64 1.12 -17.55 -4.32
C GLU A 64 0.83 -16.07 -4.57
N ARG A 65 0.35 -15.75 -5.78
CA ARG A 65 -0.19 -14.42 -6.13
C ARG A 65 -1.35 -14.02 -5.24
N SER A 66 -2.31 -14.93 -5.06
CA SER A 66 -3.46 -14.66 -4.20
C SER A 66 -3.03 -14.46 -2.74
N ALA A 67 -2.13 -15.31 -2.23
CA ALA A 67 -1.63 -15.21 -0.86
C ALA A 67 -0.86 -13.92 -0.61
N PHE A 68 -0.06 -13.48 -1.59
CA PHE A 68 0.65 -12.21 -1.53
C PHE A 68 -0.32 -11.02 -1.46
N ILE A 69 -1.31 -10.96 -2.36
CA ILE A 69 -2.31 -9.88 -2.36
C ILE A 69 -3.12 -9.88 -1.06
N HIS A 70 -3.51 -11.05 -0.56
CA HIS A 70 -4.20 -11.16 0.72
C HIS A 70 -3.34 -10.66 1.88
N ARG A 71 -2.04 -11.01 1.92
CA ARG A 71 -1.10 -10.49 2.92
C ARG A 71 -0.87 -8.99 2.79
N LEU A 72 -0.78 -8.48 1.57
CA LEU A 72 -0.54 -7.07 1.28
C LEU A 72 -1.69 -6.18 1.78
N PHE A 73 -2.93 -6.63 1.59
CA PHE A 73 -4.12 -5.90 2.01
C PHE A 73 -4.66 -6.36 3.38
N ASN A 74 -3.91 -7.22 4.10
CA ASN A 74 -4.33 -7.83 5.35
C ASN A 74 -5.76 -8.41 5.28
N ILE A 75 -6.08 -9.05 4.17
CA ILE A 75 -7.35 -9.72 3.92
C ILE A 75 -7.20 -11.14 4.46
N ASP A 76 -7.70 -11.39 5.68
CA ASP A 76 -7.76 -12.74 6.21
C ASP A 76 -8.68 -13.57 5.29
N ILE A 77 -8.13 -14.59 4.65
CA ILE A 77 -8.91 -15.55 3.87
C ILE A 77 -9.68 -16.40 4.89
N ILE A 78 -10.95 -16.08 5.10
CA ILE A 78 -11.88 -16.99 5.75
C ILE A 78 -12.15 -18.10 4.71
N PHE A 79 -11.48 -19.24 4.85
CA PHE A 79 -11.89 -20.49 4.21
C PHE A 79 -13.02 -21.15 5.02
#